data_AF-A0A4R7EUB7-F1
#
_entry.id   AF-A0A4R7EUB7-F1
#
_cell.length_a   1.000
_cell.length_b   1.000
_cell.length_c   1.000
_cell.angle_alpha   90.00
_cell.angle_beta   90.00
_cell.angle_gamma   90.00
#
_symmetry.space_group_name_H-M   'P 1'
#
loop_
_entity.id
_entity.type
_entity.pdbx_description
1 polymer ?
#
loop_
_entity_poly.entity_id
_entity_poly.type
_entity_poly.pdbx_seq_one_letter_code
_entity_poly.pdbx_strand_id
1 'polypeptide(L)' 'SDQGWDGTFNGKAMPATDYWFMVEYIQESVDGKLLPRKVEYKGHFSLKR' A
#
# COMPACT_ATOMS: atom_id res chain seq x y z
N SER A 1 -2.62 -18.08 -0.86
CA SER A 1 -1.96 -17.33 0.23
C SER A 1 -2.40 -15.89 0.12
N ASP A 2 -3.58 -15.57 0.65
CA ASP A 2 -4.09 -14.20 0.65
C ASP A 2 -3.57 -13.46 1.88
N GLN A 3 -2.43 -12.82 1.75
CA GLN A 3 -1.94 -11.81 2.70
C GLN A 3 -2.53 -10.43 2.40
N GLY A 4 -3.76 -10.42 1.87
CA GLY A 4 -4.49 -9.21 1.54
C GLY A 4 -5.32 -8.72 2.71
N TRP A 5 -5.80 -7.49 2.61
CA TRP A 5 -6.82 -6.97 3.51
C TRP A 5 -8.13 -7.75 3.31
N ASP A 6 -8.75 -8.18 4.41
CA ASP A 6 -9.98 -9.00 4.40
C ASP A 6 -11.26 -8.17 4.22
N GLY A 7 -11.14 -6.87 4.00
CA GLY A 7 -12.26 -5.94 3.84
C GLY A 7 -12.86 -5.44 5.16
N THR A 8 -12.17 -5.63 6.29
CA THR A 8 -12.61 -5.13 7.61
C THR A 8 -11.72 -4.03 8.16
N PHE A 9 -12.29 -2.97 8.73
CA PHE A 9 -11.54 -1.94 9.44
C PHE A 9 -12.06 -1.83 10.88
N ASN A 10 -11.16 -2.04 11.86
CA ASN A 10 -11.51 -2.09 13.29
C ASN A 10 -12.67 -3.07 13.58
N GLY A 11 -12.66 -4.25 12.95
CA GLY A 11 -13.69 -5.28 13.11
C GLY A 11 -15.02 -5.01 12.39
N LYS A 12 -15.12 -3.93 11.60
CA LYS A 12 -16.32 -3.59 10.83
C LYS A 12 -16.11 -3.79 9.34
N ALA A 13 -17.08 -4.41 8.67
CA ALA A 13 -17.04 -4.59 7.22
C ALA A 13 -17.11 -3.25 6.50
N MET A 14 -16.22 -3.05 5.54
CA MET A 14 -16.16 -1.84 4.74
C MET A 14 -17.04 -1.93 3.48
N PRO A 15 -17.46 -0.78 2.91
CA PRO A 15 -18.21 -0.74 1.66
C PRO A 15 -17.52 -1.43 0.48
N ALA A 16 -18.30 -1.92 -0.49
CA ALA A 16 -17.78 -2.43 -1.76
C ALA A 16 -17.44 -1.27 -2.71
N THR A 17 -16.48 -0.43 -2.33
CA THR A 17 -16.05 0.76 -3.08
C THR A 17 -14.56 0.69 -3.45
N ASP A 18 -14.08 1.68 -4.19
CA ASP A 18 -12.66 1.86 -4.47
C ASP A 18 -11.91 2.43 -3.26
N TYR A 19 -10.75 1.83 -2.95
CA TYR A 19 -9.86 2.21 -1.88
C TYR A 19 -8.50 2.59 -2.45
N TRP A 20 -7.96 3.71 -1.98
CA TRP A 20 -6.67 4.24 -2.39
C TRP A 20 -5.65 4.08 -1.27
N PHE A 21 -4.42 3.78 -1.63
CA PHE A 21 -3.31 3.74 -0.70
C PHE A 21 -2.09 4.47 -1.25
N MET A 22 -1.27 4.96 -0.32
CA MET A 22 0.01 5.59 -0.60
C MET A 22 1.05 5.01 0.35
N VAL A 23 2.20 4.60 -0.19
CA VAL A 23 3.36 4.16 0.57
C VAL A 23 4.47 5.16 0.35
N GLU A 24 4.96 5.75 1.42
CA GLU A 24 6.16 6.58 1.41
C GLU A 24 7.29 5.80 2.08
N TYR A 25 8.43 5.67 1.41
CA TYR A 25 9.61 5.04 1.99
C TYR A 25 10.89 5.69 1.48
N ILE A 26 11.96 5.54 2.25
CA ILE A 26 13.30 5.92 1.83
C ILE A 26 13.93 4.70 1.18
N GLN A 27 14.21 4.80 -0.11
CA GLN A 27 14.99 3.79 -0.81
C GLN A 27 16.46 4.02 -0.46
N GLU A 28 17.04 3.06 0.27
CA GLU A 28 18.46 3.08 0.61
C GLU A 28 19.35 2.93 -0.62
N SER A 29 20.60 3.35 -0.48
CA SER A 29 21.60 3.21 -1.54
C SER A 29 21.85 1.74 -1.84
N VAL A 30 21.62 1.33 -3.08
CA VAL A 30 22.11 0.03 -3.55
C VAL A 30 23.59 0.19 -3.86
N ASP A 31 24.43 -0.59 -3.17
CA ASP A 31 25.88 -0.67 -3.34
C ASP A 31 26.66 0.65 -3.15
N GLY A 32 26.14 1.60 -2.37
CA GLY A 32 26.82 2.87 -2.06
C GLY A 32 26.97 3.81 -3.26
N LYS A 33 26.36 3.49 -4.41
CA LYS A 33 26.48 4.26 -5.67
C LYS A 33 25.45 5.36 -5.82
N LEU A 34 24.38 5.33 -5.02
CA LEU A 34 23.27 6.30 -5.10
C LEU A 34 22.99 6.96 -3.74
N LEU A 35 22.47 8.17 -3.73
CA LEU A 35 22.01 8.80 -2.50
C LEU A 35 20.65 8.19 -2.08
N PRO A 36 20.35 8.08 -0.78
CA PRO A 36 19.02 7.71 -0.31
C PRO A 36 17.97 8.66 -0.91
N ARG A 37 16.91 8.10 -1.48
CA ARG A 37 15.83 8.89 -2.09
C ARG A 37 14.49 8.59 -1.44
N LYS A 38 13.67 9.63 -1.28
CA LYS A 38 12.25 9.45 -0.95
C LYS A 38 11.53 8.89 -2.17
N VAL A 39 10.73 7.86 -1.96
CA VAL A 39 9.90 7.23 -2.97
C VAL A 39 8.47 7.22 -2.48
N GLU A 40 7.56 7.67 -3.34
CA GLU A 40 6.11 7.55 -3.15
C GLU A 40 5.58 6.51 -4.13
N TYR A 41 4.79 5.57 -3.62
CA TYR A 41 4.00 4.65 -4.44
C TYR A 41 2.52 4.85 -4.13
N LYS A 42 1.70 5.01 -5.17
CA LYS A 42 0.25 5.20 -5.06
C LYS A 42 -0.45 4.10 -5.83
N GLY A 43 -1.53 3.57 -5.27
CA GLY A 43 -2.33 2.53 -5.91
C GLY A 43 -3.76 2.54 -5.38
N HIS A 44 -4.60 1.73 -6.01
CA HIS A 44 -5.97 1.51 -5.54
C HIS A 44 -6.39 0.06 -5.77
N PHE A 45 -7.40 -0.36 -5.02
CA PHE A 45 -8.07 -1.64 -5.18
C PHE A 45 -9.55 -1.48 -4.81
N SER A 46 -10.41 -2.33 -5.37
CA SER A 46 -11.84 -2.31 -5.09
C SER A 46 -12.24 -3.58 -4.35
N LEU A 47 -13.09 -3.46 -3.34
CA LEU A 47 -13.73 -4.63 -2.75
C LEU A 47 -14.85 -5.11 -3.67
N LYS A 48 -14.69 -6.31 -4.27
CA LYS A 48 -15.78 -7.01 -4.95
C LYS A 48 -16.54 -7.89 -3.96
N ARG A 49 -17.86 -7.95 -4.11
CA ARG A 49 -18.75 -8.84 -3.36
C ARG A 49 -19.49 -9.76 -4.31
#